data_AF-F2D0B6-F1
#
_entry.id   AF-F2D0B6-F1
#
_cell.length_a   1.000
_cell.length_b   1.000
_cell.length_c   1.000
_cell.angle_alpha   90.00
_cell.angle_beta   90.00
_cell.angle_gamma   90.00
#
_symmetry.space_group_name_H-M   'P 1'
#
loop_
_entity.id
_entity.type
_entity.pdbx_description
1 polymer ?
#
loop_
_entity_poly.entity_id
_entity_poly.type
_entity_poly.pdbx_seq_one_letter_code
_entity_poly.pdbx_strand_id
1 'polypeptide(L)'
;MAAAMAMRGGSSDGGGSDRAGMDSGKYVRYTPDQVEMLERVYADCPKPTSSRRQQLLRECPILANIEARQIKVWFQNRRCRDKLRKESSRLESVNRKVSAMNKLLMEENERLQKQVSQLVHENAQVRQQLQNTSMANDTSCESNLTTPQNPIRDASNPSGLLSIAEETLTEFLSKATGTAIEWVQMPGMK
;
A
#
# COMPACT_ATOMS: atom_id res chain seq x y z
N MET A 1 1.35 -2.89 -25.00
CA MET A 1 1.77 -1.50 -25.30
C MET A 1 2.70 -1.02 -24.20
N ALA A 2 4.00 -1.04 -24.43
CA ALA A 2 5.01 -0.49 -23.51
C ALA A 2 5.53 0.81 -24.13
N ALA A 3 5.43 1.93 -23.40
CA ALA A 3 5.91 3.23 -23.85
C ALA A 3 7.29 3.49 -23.23
N ALA A 4 8.32 3.49 -24.07
CA ALA A 4 9.63 4.03 -23.77
C ALA A 4 9.65 5.53 -24.14
N MET A 5 9.89 6.40 -23.17
CA MET A 5 10.08 7.84 -23.40
C MET A 5 11.58 8.13 -23.46
N ALA A 6 12.05 8.41 -24.68
CA ALA A 6 13.40 8.88 -24.95
C ALA A 6 13.54 10.36 -24.55
N MET A 7 14.56 10.67 -23.73
CA MET A 7 14.97 12.04 -23.43
C MET A 7 15.81 12.58 -24.58
N ARG A 8 15.27 13.58 -25.28
CA ARG A 8 15.95 14.32 -26.36
C ARG A 8 16.82 15.41 -25.74
N GLY A 9 18.06 15.49 -26.20
CA GLY A 9 19.06 16.44 -25.73
C GLY A 9 18.78 17.91 -26.09
N GLY A 10 19.44 18.78 -25.34
CA GLY A 10 19.64 20.18 -25.66
C GLY A 10 21.08 20.57 -25.30
N SER A 11 21.94 20.65 -26.32
CA SER A 11 23.20 21.38 -26.25
C SER A 11 22.90 22.87 -26.42
N SER A 12 23.46 23.69 -25.53
CA SER A 12 23.81 25.07 -25.85
C SER A 12 25.15 25.38 -25.18
N ASP A 13 26.11 25.68 -26.05
CA ASP A 13 27.47 26.12 -25.79
C ASP A 13 27.49 27.62 -25.43
N GLY A 14 28.47 28.06 -24.65
CA GLY A 14 28.59 29.45 -24.21
C GLY A 14 29.64 29.64 -23.12
N GLY A 15 30.91 29.73 -23.52
CA GLY A 15 32.03 30.09 -22.65
C GLY A 15 31.94 31.51 -22.06
N GLY A 16 32.50 31.67 -20.86
CA GLY A 16 32.64 32.96 -20.19
C GLY A 16 33.26 32.81 -18.80
N SER A 17 34.54 33.18 -18.69
CA SER A 17 35.28 33.35 -17.44
C SER A 17 34.63 34.41 -16.55
N ASP A 18 34.85 34.27 -15.24
CA ASP A 18 34.69 35.30 -14.20
C ASP A 18 33.30 35.85 -13.93
N ARG A 19 32.55 35.19 -13.02
CA ARG A 19 31.78 35.86 -11.94
C ARG A 19 31.68 34.98 -10.69
N ALA A 20 32.80 34.88 -9.96
CA ALA A 20 32.76 34.75 -8.51
C ALA A 20 32.14 36.04 -7.94
N GLY A 21 30.81 36.09 -7.89
CA GLY A 21 30.02 37.23 -7.43
C GLY A 21 29.01 36.80 -6.38
N MET A 22 29.51 36.60 -5.16
CA MET A 22 28.80 36.61 -3.87
C MET A 22 27.33 37.11 -3.90
N ASP A 23 26.36 36.20 -4.01
CA ASP A 23 25.15 36.23 -3.15
C ASP A 23 25.29 35.15 -2.06
N SER A 24 26.52 35.01 -1.54
CA SER A 24 26.89 34.04 -0.50
C SER A 24 26.46 34.47 0.90
N GLY A 25 25.67 35.53 1.04
CA GLY A 25 25.18 36.05 2.32
C GLY A 25 23.98 35.26 2.88
N LYS A 26 23.31 34.45 2.05
CA LYS A 26 22.08 33.74 2.45
C LYS A 26 22.30 32.28 2.84
N TYR A 27 23.37 31.64 2.35
CA TYR A 27 23.62 30.22 2.58
C TYR A 27 25.01 29.97 3.15
N VAL A 28 25.05 29.41 4.36
CA VAL A 28 26.28 29.04 5.04
C VAL A 28 26.68 27.64 4.61
N ARG A 29 27.88 27.52 4.06
CA ARG A 29 28.52 26.22 3.82
C ARG A 29 29.47 25.92 4.97
N TYR A 30 29.12 24.93 5.79
CA TYR A 30 29.99 24.46 6.87
C TYR A 30 31.12 23.61 6.32
N THR A 31 32.31 23.73 6.91
CA THR A 31 33.43 22.81 6.64
C THR A 31 33.15 21.43 7.26
N PRO A 32 33.80 20.35 6.80
CA PRO A 32 33.65 19.02 7.41
C PRO A 32 33.90 19.02 8.92
N ASP A 33 34.97 19.67 9.36
CA ASP A 33 35.35 19.73 10.78
C ASP A 33 34.33 20.53 11.61
N GLN A 34 33.74 21.60 11.04
CA GLN A 34 32.65 22.33 11.68
C GLN A 34 31.42 21.44 11.86
N VAL A 35 31.07 20.66 10.83
CA VAL A 35 29.95 19.71 10.91
C VAL A 35 30.25 18.64 11.97
N GLU A 36 31.45 18.06 11.98
CA GLU A 36 31.85 17.05 12.97
C GLU A 36 31.71 17.57 14.40
N MET A 37 32.21 18.79 14.67
CA MET A 37 32.06 19.43 15.98
C MET A 37 30.59 19.63 16.36
N LEU A 38 29.76 20.12 15.43
CA LEU A 38 28.33 20.31 15.65
C LEU A 38 27.59 18.97 15.90
N GLU A 39 27.96 17.91 15.18
CA GLU A 39 27.43 16.55 15.38
C GLU A 39 27.83 15.98 16.74
N ARG A 40 29.06 16.20 17.21
CA ARG A 40 29.50 15.80 18.55
C ARG A 40 28.65 16.47 19.63
N VAL A 41 28.45 17.78 19.52
CA VAL A 41 27.58 18.52 20.45
C VAL A 41 26.13 18.05 20.36
N TYR A 42 25.66 17.70 19.17
CA TYR A 42 24.31 17.17 18.96
C TYR A 42 24.09 15.83 19.66
N ALA A 43 25.09 14.95 19.66
CA ALA A 43 25.04 13.68 20.38
C ALA A 43 24.82 13.88 21.89
N ASP A 44 25.49 14.88 22.47
CA ASP A 44 25.38 15.19 23.91
C ASP A 44 24.10 15.98 24.23
N CYS A 45 23.75 16.97 23.42
CA CYS A 45 22.60 17.84 23.64
C CYS A 45 21.94 18.28 22.31
N PRO A 46 20.89 17.59 21.85
CA PRO A 46 20.19 17.92 20.60
C PRO A 46 19.45 19.26 20.58
N LYS A 47 19.26 19.90 21.74
CA LYS A 47 18.52 21.16 21.91
C LYS A 47 19.32 22.15 22.78
N PRO A 48 20.48 22.63 22.31
CA PRO A 48 21.32 23.51 23.11
C PRO A 48 20.61 24.84 23.40
N THR A 49 20.72 25.31 24.65
CA THR A 49 20.19 26.61 25.10
C THR A 49 20.94 27.78 24.45
N SER A 50 20.42 29.01 24.59
CA SER A 50 21.12 30.20 24.07
C SER A 50 22.50 30.40 24.70
N SER A 51 22.59 30.22 26.02
CA SER A 51 23.86 30.27 26.76
C SER A 51 24.85 29.22 26.26
N ARG A 52 24.40 27.96 26.09
CA ARG A 52 25.25 26.89 25.54
C ARG A 52 25.74 27.21 24.13
N ARG A 53 24.90 27.77 23.25
CA ARG A 53 25.34 28.19 21.91
C ARG A 53 26.40 29.28 21.94
N GLN A 54 26.27 30.26 22.84
CA GLN A 54 27.29 31.30 23.03
C GLN A 54 28.60 30.74 23.60
N GLN A 55 28.50 29.77 24.51
CA GLN A 55 29.66 29.07 25.05
C GLN A 55 30.43 28.32 23.96
N LEU A 56 29.73 27.60 23.07
CA LEU A 56 30.36 26.88 21.95
C LEU A 56 31.16 27.81 21.03
N LEU A 57 30.68 29.03 20.78
CA LEU A 57 31.41 30.01 19.97
C LEU A 57 32.69 30.50 20.64
N ARG A 58 32.74 30.51 21.99
CA ARG A 58 33.92 30.91 22.75
C ARG A 58 34.92 29.76 22.92
N GLU A 59 34.42 28.55 23.17
CA GLU A 59 35.22 27.37 23.51
C GLU A 59 35.71 26.59 22.29
N CYS A 60 35.04 26.74 21.14
CA CYS A 60 35.39 26.02 19.91
C CYS A 60 35.84 27.01 18.83
N PRO A 61 37.15 27.30 18.71
CA PRO A 61 37.69 28.22 17.69
C PRO A 61 37.27 27.86 16.27
N ILE A 62 37.05 26.56 16.00
CA ILE A 62 36.59 26.06 14.71
C ILE A 62 35.19 26.58 14.31
N LEU A 63 34.37 26.96 15.30
CA LEU A 63 33.05 27.56 15.12
C LEU A 63 33.08 29.09 15.22
N ALA A 64 34.23 29.73 15.43
CA ALA A 64 34.32 31.17 15.70
C ALA A 64 33.75 32.05 14.57
N ASN A 65 33.78 31.55 13.32
CA ASN A 65 33.25 32.23 12.14
C ASN A 65 31.76 31.90 11.86
N ILE A 66 31.07 31.26 12.79
CA ILE A 66 29.65 30.89 12.69
C ILE A 66 28.85 31.76 13.66
N GLU A 67 27.70 32.26 13.24
CA GLU A 67 26.83 33.01 14.14
C GLU A 67 25.97 32.09 15.04
N ALA A 68 25.62 32.57 16.24
CA ALA A 68 24.73 31.82 17.15
C ALA A 68 23.36 31.49 16.53
N ARG A 69 22.88 32.32 15.59
CA ARG A 69 21.67 32.08 14.79
C ARG A 69 21.85 30.90 13.84
N GLN A 70 23.00 30.80 13.17
CA GLN A 70 23.32 29.73 12.25
C GLN A 70 23.42 28.39 12.99
N ILE A 71 24.05 28.37 14.19
CA ILE A 71 24.04 27.20 15.08
C ILE A 71 22.59 26.80 15.42
N LYS A 72 21.73 27.76 15.82
CA LYS A 72 20.32 27.47 16.11
C LYS A 72 19.61 26.80 14.92
N VAL A 73 19.79 27.34 13.72
CA VAL A 73 19.19 26.80 12.48
C VAL A 73 19.77 25.42 12.15
N TRP A 74 21.07 25.21 12.30
CA TRP A 74 21.71 23.92 12.08
C TRP A 74 21.10 22.84 12.96
N PHE A 75 20.95 23.09 14.28
CA PHE A 75 20.32 22.15 15.22
C PHE A 75 18.83 21.92 14.93
N GLN A 76 18.12 22.92 14.41
CA GLN A 76 16.74 22.75 13.95
C GLN A 76 16.67 21.83 12.72
N ASN A 77 17.47 22.12 11.70
CA ASN A 77 17.53 21.34 10.47
C ASN A 77 18.00 19.92 10.74
N ARG A 78 18.97 19.74 11.65
CA ARG A 78 19.48 18.42 12.04
C ARG A 78 18.39 17.54 12.64
N ARG A 79 17.60 18.09 13.57
CA ARG A 79 16.44 17.40 14.16
C ARG A 79 15.36 17.08 13.12
N CYS A 80 15.07 18.02 12.22
CA CYS A 80 14.12 17.78 11.12
C CYS A 80 14.59 16.64 10.22
N ARG A 81 15.88 16.63 9.83
CA ARG A 81 16.49 15.55 9.02
C ARG A 81 16.46 14.21 9.74
N ASP A 82 16.74 14.17 11.03
CA ASP A 82 16.64 12.93 11.83
C ASP A 82 15.23 12.40 11.91
N LYS A 83 14.25 13.28 12.18
CA LYS A 83 12.83 12.90 12.18
C LYS A 83 12.44 12.33 10.82
N LEU A 84 12.79 13.02 9.73
CA LEU A 84 12.51 12.55 8.38
C LEU A 84 13.16 11.20 8.07
N ARG A 85 14.43 11.01 8.46
CA ARG A 85 15.14 9.72 8.27
C ARG A 85 14.44 8.58 9.00
N LYS A 86 14.05 8.80 10.27
CA LYS A 86 13.30 7.81 11.07
C LYS A 86 11.96 7.47 10.44
N GLU A 87 11.22 8.46 9.98
CA GLU A 87 9.94 8.25 9.29
C GLU A 87 10.12 7.48 7.97
N SER A 88 11.14 7.81 7.17
CA SER A 88 11.46 7.06 5.94
C SER A 88 11.74 5.60 6.24
N SER A 89 12.61 5.31 7.21
CA SER A 89 12.93 3.93 7.59
C SER A 89 11.71 3.18 8.14
N ARG A 90 10.82 3.86 8.86
CA ARG A 90 9.55 3.28 9.36
C ARG A 90 8.64 2.92 8.19
N LEU A 91 8.45 3.83 7.24
CA LEU A 91 7.64 3.61 6.04
C LEU A 91 8.21 2.48 5.18
N GLU A 92 9.52 2.46 4.95
CA GLU A 92 10.20 1.37 4.23
C GLU A 92 9.96 0.01 4.89
N SER A 93 10.01 -0.05 6.22
CA SER A 93 9.75 -1.28 6.97
C SER A 93 8.30 -1.76 6.80
N VAL A 94 7.33 -0.86 6.92
CA VAL A 94 5.90 -1.19 6.69
C VAL A 94 5.68 -1.60 5.24
N ASN A 95 6.25 -0.89 4.28
CA ASN A 95 6.13 -1.20 2.86
C ASN A 95 6.67 -2.61 2.56
N ARG A 96 7.85 -2.96 3.10
CA ARG A 96 8.40 -4.33 2.97
C ARG A 96 7.42 -5.39 3.49
N LYS A 97 6.78 -5.16 4.63
CA LYS A 97 5.78 -6.09 5.20
C LYS A 97 4.56 -6.21 4.30
N VAL A 98 4.01 -5.09 3.83
CA VAL A 98 2.85 -5.07 2.92
C VAL A 98 3.17 -5.78 1.62
N SER A 99 4.35 -5.52 1.02
CA SER A 99 4.78 -6.20 -0.21
C SER A 99 4.92 -7.71 -0.01
N ALA A 100 5.51 -8.15 1.11
CA ALA A 100 5.63 -9.57 1.43
C ALA A 100 4.25 -10.24 1.61
N MET A 101 3.33 -9.59 2.32
CA MET A 101 1.96 -10.08 2.51
C MET A 101 1.19 -10.14 1.18
N ASN A 102 1.30 -9.10 0.34
CA ASN A 102 0.69 -9.10 -0.99
C ASN A 102 1.21 -10.25 -1.85
N LYS A 103 2.51 -10.54 -1.79
CA LYS A 103 3.10 -11.67 -2.51
C LYS A 103 2.46 -13.00 -2.09
N LEU A 104 2.37 -13.27 -0.79
CA LEU A 104 1.73 -14.48 -0.27
C LEU A 104 0.25 -14.57 -0.67
N LEU A 105 -0.47 -13.44 -0.64
CA LEU A 105 -1.88 -13.41 -1.05
C LEU A 105 -2.04 -13.71 -2.54
N MET A 106 -1.15 -13.21 -3.39
CA MET A 106 -1.16 -13.53 -4.83
C MET A 106 -0.87 -15.01 -5.08
N GLU A 107 0.11 -15.59 -4.38
CA GLU A 107 0.44 -17.02 -4.47
C GLU A 107 -0.75 -17.91 -4.04
N GLU A 108 -1.42 -17.55 -2.94
CA GLU A 108 -2.63 -18.25 -2.49
C GLU A 108 -3.80 -18.09 -3.47
N ASN A 109 -3.99 -16.91 -4.05
CA ASN A 109 -5.02 -16.69 -5.06
C ASN A 109 -4.78 -17.58 -6.29
N GLU A 110 -3.54 -17.65 -6.77
CA GLU A 110 -3.15 -18.54 -7.87
C GLU A 110 -3.40 -20.02 -7.52
N ARG A 111 -3.02 -20.44 -6.31
CA ARG A 111 -3.24 -21.81 -5.82
C ARG A 111 -4.73 -22.17 -5.76
N LEU A 112 -5.56 -21.25 -5.27
CA LEU A 112 -7.01 -21.42 -5.18
C LEU A 112 -7.65 -21.44 -6.58
N GLN A 113 -7.23 -20.54 -7.49
CA GLN A 113 -7.69 -20.55 -8.87
C GLN A 113 -7.41 -21.91 -9.54
N LYS A 114 -6.21 -22.47 -9.36
CA LYS A 114 -5.86 -23.81 -9.88
C LYS A 114 -6.77 -24.90 -9.33
N GLN A 115 -7.06 -24.90 -8.03
CA GLN A 115 -7.99 -25.86 -7.42
C GLN A 115 -9.42 -25.72 -7.96
N VAL A 116 -9.92 -24.49 -8.09
CA VAL A 116 -11.24 -24.23 -8.66
C VAL A 116 -11.30 -24.75 -10.09
N SER A 117 -10.29 -24.46 -10.92
CA SER A 117 -10.23 -24.98 -12.29
C SER A 117 -10.22 -26.51 -12.34
N GLN A 118 -9.46 -27.16 -11.46
CA GLN A 118 -9.42 -28.62 -11.36
C GLN A 118 -10.78 -29.21 -10.98
N LEU A 119 -11.40 -28.69 -9.91
CA LEU A 119 -12.71 -29.16 -9.46
C LEU A 119 -13.81 -28.92 -10.49
N VAL A 120 -13.76 -27.80 -11.22
CA VAL A 120 -14.70 -27.53 -12.33
C VAL A 120 -14.53 -28.55 -13.45
N HIS A 121 -13.28 -28.90 -13.80
CA HIS A 121 -13.00 -29.92 -14.81
C HIS A 121 -13.49 -31.31 -14.38
N GLU A 122 -13.16 -31.73 -13.15
CA GLU A 122 -13.61 -33.01 -12.58
C GLU A 122 -15.14 -33.09 -12.51
N ASN A 123 -15.81 -32.02 -12.06
CA ASN A 123 -17.28 -31.97 -12.04
C ASN A 123 -17.88 -32.12 -13.44
N ALA A 124 -17.27 -31.50 -14.46
CA ALA A 124 -17.72 -31.65 -15.83
C ALA A 124 -17.56 -33.10 -16.31
N GLN A 125 -16.44 -33.76 -15.99
CA GLN A 125 -16.22 -35.17 -16.31
C GLN A 125 -17.24 -36.09 -15.64
N VAL A 126 -17.51 -35.92 -14.35
CA VAL A 126 -18.51 -36.73 -13.61
C VAL A 126 -19.90 -36.55 -14.22
N ARG A 127 -20.30 -35.31 -14.55
CA ARG A 127 -21.57 -35.02 -15.22
C ARG A 127 -21.66 -35.71 -16.59
N GLN A 128 -20.58 -35.69 -17.36
CA GLN A 128 -20.52 -36.37 -18.66
C GLN A 128 -20.60 -37.89 -18.52
N GLN A 129 -19.92 -38.47 -17.52
CA GLN A 129 -19.96 -39.92 -17.26
C GLN A 129 -21.35 -40.38 -16.82
N LEU A 130 -22.03 -39.61 -15.98
CA LEU A 130 -23.42 -39.87 -15.58
C LEU A 130 -24.38 -39.84 -16.78
N GLN A 131 -24.24 -38.85 -17.68
CA GLN A 131 -25.04 -38.79 -18.91
C GLN A 131 -24.76 -39.99 -19.84
N ASN A 132 -23.49 -40.35 -20.04
CA ASN A 132 -23.11 -41.48 -20.89
C ASN A 132 -23.57 -42.84 -20.32
N THR A 133 -23.52 -43.01 -19.00
CA THR A 133 -23.99 -44.24 -18.33
C THR A 133 -25.51 -44.37 -18.40
N SER A 134 -26.25 -43.25 -18.29
CA SER A 134 -27.70 -43.24 -18.50
C SER A 134 -28.08 -43.71 -19.92
N MET A 135 -27.35 -43.27 -20.95
CA MET A 135 -27.57 -43.66 -22.34
C MET A 135 -27.15 -45.11 -22.63
N ALA A 136 -26.19 -45.67 -21.89
CA ALA A 136 -25.76 -47.06 -22.03
C ALA A 136 -26.74 -48.06 -21.38
N ASN A 137 -27.48 -47.65 -20.36
CA ASN A 137 -28.41 -48.51 -19.64
C ASN A 137 -29.80 -48.61 -20.31
N ASP A 138 -30.15 -47.69 -21.22
CA ASP A 138 -31.42 -47.72 -21.98
C ASP A 138 -31.41 -48.72 -23.17
N THR A 139 -30.31 -49.45 -23.41
CA THR A 139 -30.28 -50.56 -24.39
C THR A 139 -30.59 -51.93 -23.78
N SER A 140 -31.00 -52.01 -22.51
CA SER A 140 -31.46 -53.26 -21.91
C SER A 140 -32.50 -53.05 -20.80
N CYS A 141 -33.69 -53.61 -21.04
CA CYS A 141 -34.79 -53.87 -20.10
C CYS A 141 -35.86 -52.77 -19.95
N GLU A 142 -36.91 -52.93 -20.76
CA GLU A 142 -38.27 -52.48 -20.50
C GLU A 142 -38.71 -52.97 -19.11
N SER A 143 -39.02 -52.05 -18.18
CA SER A 143 -39.62 -52.38 -16.89
C SER A 143 -40.42 -51.19 -16.36
N ASN A 144 -41.73 -51.25 -16.55
CA ASN A 144 -42.73 -50.34 -16.01
C ASN A 144 -42.67 -50.28 -14.48
N LEU A 145 -42.34 -49.11 -13.90
CA LEU A 145 -42.67 -48.80 -12.51
C LEU A 145 -43.12 -47.34 -12.35
N THR A 146 -44.43 -47.21 -12.13
CA THR A 146 -45.14 -46.05 -11.62
C THR A 146 -44.55 -45.61 -10.27
N THR A 147 -44.11 -44.36 -10.15
CA THR A 147 -43.66 -43.78 -8.86
C THR A 147 -44.20 -42.34 -8.71
N PRO A 148 -44.60 -41.89 -7.51
CA PRO A 148 -45.47 -40.72 -7.31
C PRO A 148 -44.74 -39.39 -7.49
N GLN A 149 -45.48 -38.38 -7.96
CA GLN A 149 -45.04 -36.99 -8.10
C GLN A 149 -44.56 -36.40 -6.76
N ASN A 150 -43.26 -36.15 -6.65
CA ASN A 150 -42.74 -35.13 -5.73
C ASN A 150 -43.00 -33.74 -6.34
N PRO A 151 -43.61 -32.79 -5.61
CA PRO A 151 -43.83 -31.44 -6.10
C PRO A 151 -42.58 -30.60 -5.81
N ILE A 152 -41.51 -30.83 -6.55
CA ILE A 152 -40.46 -29.81 -6.71
C ILE A 152 -40.55 -29.37 -8.17
N ARG A 153 -41.61 -28.61 -8.44
CA ARG A 153 -41.86 -27.97 -9.72
C ARG A 153 -41.10 -26.66 -9.81
N ASP A 154 -40.38 -26.55 -10.92
CA ASP A 154 -40.04 -25.33 -11.65
C ASP A 154 -39.03 -24.36 -11.02
N ALA A 155 -37.75 -24.61 -11.32
CA ALA A 155 -36.69 -23.59 -11.39
C ALA A 155 -36.92 -22.54 -12.51
N SER A 156 -38.08 -22.57 -13.17
CA SER A 156 -38.49 -21.73 -14.30
C SER A 156 -39.35 -20.53 -13.88
N ASN A 157 -39.78 -20.46 -12.61
CA ASN A 157 -40.66 -19.40 -12.12
C ASN A 157 -39.86 -18.36 -11.33
N PRO A 158 -39.64 -17.13 -11.87
CA PRO A 158 -38.86 -16.09 -11.18
C PRO A 158 -39.49 -15.67 -9.85
N SER A 159 -40.80 -15.87 -9.68
CA SER A 159 -41.53 -15.55 -8.47
C SER A 159 -41.11 -16.40 -7.26
N GLY A 160 -40.75 -17.68 -7.47
CA GLY A 160 -40.31 -18.56 -6.39
C GLY A 160 -38.92 -18.18 -5.86
N LEU A 161 -38.01 -17.80 -6.76
CA LEU A 161 -36.70 -17.27 -6.41
C LEU A 161 -36.81 -15.92 -5.68
N LEU A 162 -37.77 -15.07 -6.07
CA LEU A 162 -38.00 -13.79 -5.41
C LEU A 162 -38.45 -13.97 -3.96
N SER A 163 -39.39 -14.90 -3.69
CA SER A 163 -39.82 -15.21 -2.32
C SER A 163 -38.68 -15.74 -1.46
N ILE A 164 -37.82 -16.61 -2.00
CA ILE A 164 -36.66 -17.14 -1.26
C ILE A 164 -35.66 -16.02 -0.95
N ALA A 165 -35.42 -15.12 -1.91
CA ALA A 165 -34.52 -13.97 -1.70
C ALA A 165 -35.08 -12.99 -0.64
N GLU A 166 -36.39 -12.75 -0.64
CA GLU A 166 -37.06 -11.88 0.32
C GLU A 166 -37.05 -12.46 1.73
N GLU A 167 -37.31 -13.75 1.87
CA GLU A 167 -37.23 -14.47 3.14
C GLU A 167 -35.80 -14.45 3.70
N THR A 168 -34.80 -14.72 2.86
CA THR A 168 -33.38 -14.71 3.24
C THR A 168 -32.91 -13.32 3.68
N LEU A 169 -33.33 -12.26 2.98
CA LEU A 169 -33.01 -10.87 3.33
C LEU A 169 -33.63 -10.49 4.69
N THR A 170 -34.88 -10.88 4.92
CA THR A 170 -35.59 -10.59 6.16
C THR A 170 -34.92 -11.29 7.35
N GLU A 171 -34.55 -12.56 7.18
CA GLU A 171 -33.80 -13.31 8.19
C GLU A 171 -32.44 -12.66 8.49
N PHE A 172 -31.71 -12.25 7.46
CA PHE A 172 -30.43 -11.56 7.60
C PHE A 172 -30.57 -10.25 8.38
N LEU A 173 -31.53 -9.39 8.02
CA LEU A 173 -31.76 -8.12 8.69
C LEU A 173 -32.23 -8.29 10.14
N SER A 174 -33.02 -9.32 10.44
CA SER A 174 -33.46 -9.61 11.82
C SER A 174 -32.31 -10.02 12.75
N LYS A 175 -31.26 -10.64 12.19
CA LYS A 175 -30.08 -11.14 12.92
C LYS A 175 -28.90 -10.16 12.91
N ALA A 176 -28.92 -9.16 12.02
CA ALA A 176 -27.89 -8.14 11.93
C ALA A 176 -28.01 -7.12 13.08
N THR A 177 -27.52 -7.48 14.26
CA THR A 177 -27.36 -6.54 15.38
C THR A 177 -25.94 -5.99 15.39
N GLY A 178 -25.63 -5.00 14.55
CA GLY A 178 -24.30 -4.37 14.55
C GLY A 178 -23.97 -3.50 13.34
N THR A 179 -23.92 -2.18 13.59
CA THR A 179 -23.39 -1.12 12.71
C THR A 179 -24.03 -1.01 11.33
N ALA A 180 -25.22 -0.38 11.29
CA ALA A 180 -25.49 0.55 10.19
C ALA A 180 -24.33 1.55 10.16
N ILE A 181 -23.49 1.46 9.12
CA ILE A 181 -22.49 2.47 8.81
C ILE A 181 -23.30 3.72 8.46
N GLU A 182 -23.46 4.62 9.42
CA GLU A 182 -23.82 6.00 9.14
C GLU A 182 -22.71 6.53 8.23
N TRP A 183 -23.03 6.75 6.95
CA TRP A 183 -22.08 7.26 5.98
C TRP A 183 -21.66 8.68 6.42
N VAL A 184 -20.57 8.78 7.17
CA VAL A 184 -19.95 10.07 7.43
C VAL A 184 -19.31 10.54 6.13
N GLN A 185 -19.93 11.53 5.50
CA GLN A 185 -19.38 12.22 4.33
C GLN A 185 -17.99 12.77 4.67
N MET A 186 -16.95 12.25 4.02
CA MET A 186 -15.60 12.80 4.15
C MET A 186 -15.56 14.21 3.54
N PRO A 187 -15.06 15.24 4.26
CA PRO A 187 -14.96 16.59 3.70
C PRO A 187 -14.05 16.58 2.46
N GLY A 188 -14.59 16.96 1.30
CA GLY A 188 -13.83 17.16 0.06
C GLY A 188 -14.19 16.24 -1.12
N MET A 189 -15.15 15.32 -0.97
CA MET A 189 -15.68 14.57 -2.11
C MET A 189 -16.97 15.23 -2.59
N LYS A 190 -16.91 15.83 -3.79
CA LYS A 190 -18.04 16.44 -4.52
C LYS A 190 -18.44 15.54 -5.68
#